data_AF-A0A1E1MSJ3-F1
#
_entry.id   AF-A0A1E1MSJ3-F1
#
_cell.length_a   1.000
_cell.length_b   1.000
_cell.length_c   1.000
_cell.angle_alpha   90.00
_cell.angle_beta   90.00
_cell.angle_gamma   90.00
#
_symmetry.space_group_name_H-M   'P 1'
#
loop_
_entity.id
_entity.type
_entity.pdbx_description
1 polymer ?
#
loop_
_entity_poly.entity_id
_entity_poly.type
_entity_poly.pdbx_seq_one_letter_code
_entity_poly.pdbx_strand_id
1 'polypeptide(L)'
;MKYRGPDFFRKYFDDDPQTYDHEDKHVLRAYVAEKGMKSPRELWLHNLRIILDLNMDAGGEWMKKLPGSMFPPDAALFIFHVQSSYMAFCMPQEKHDEFILTDQCYNVFEGPTNETFCGRTNEFLGATYLCYHEFGPISPKLIIVLRSSTLPNALEDSNSTVQRSRQLIHDMAAAQFPDPLMIKSVLADLPVAKAENSYTNVVDGKSELAPGESGLPMAQHKFFFRFWPISTRHVNTINFIILDNILHCKSIVYSTRLPFKRTLQAYLTTSAHGLKKVGIGEHGAHTSRRACLKKLSIVLRKLGAENVAIWIDEEGEASQPYVQSLDDTWLEVMKKLFEDQPELLQQKATSFWQAYSLLGGSKETFVKDLDQSWKMYKLVSQVARWTRNLDNSLRYQALTNATEFILQNLPRRVWLYVKHRRWMRSDEYALHQEKYIGTGPVFAAKTKALFRAAPEDEVALVNSAISPQDLCNLIY
;
A
#
# COMPACT_ATOMS: atom_id res chain seq x y z
N MET A 1 8.90 15.39 7.57
CA MET A 1 9.08 15.08 9.02
C MET A 1 9.06 13.58 9.32
N LYS A 2 8.16 12.78 8.71
CA LYS A 2 8.09 11.32 8.87
C LYS A 2 9.42 10.57 8.74
N TYR A 3 10.26 10.93 7.75
CA TYR A 3 11.58 10.31 7.52
C TYR A 3 12.62 10.58 8.63
N ARG A 4 12.38 11.60 9.48
CA ARG A 4 13.17 11.87 10.70
C ARG A 4 12.64 11.11 11.92
N GLY A 5 11.58 10.33 11.73
CA GLY A 5 10.90 9.57 12.77
C GLY A 5 11.78 8.56 13.47
N PRO A 6 11.48 8.20 14.74
CA PRO A 6 12.23 7.18 15.46
C PRO A 6 12.30 5.84 14.73
N ASP A 7 11.24 5.44 14.02
CA ASP A 7 11.22 4.16 13.30
C ASP A 7 12.15 4.16 12.08
N PHE A 8 12.15 5.24 11.28
CA PHE A 8 13.10 5.41 10.18
C PHE A 8 14.53 5.53 10.69
N PHE A 9 14.74 6.30 11.76
CA PHE A 9 16.06 6.42 12.38
C PHE A 9 16.57 5.06 12.85
N ARG A 10 15.72 4.26 13.52
CA ARG A 10 16.05 2.91 13.99
C ARG A 10 16.36 1.97 12.83
N LYS A 11 15.56 2.00 11.76
CA LYS A 11 15.78 1.19 10.54
C LYS A 11 17.20 1.36 10.02
N TYR A 12 17.70 2.60 9.96
CA TYR A 12 19.03 2.91 9.44
C TYR A 12 20.11 3.06 10.51
N PHE A 13 19.85 2.66 11.76
CA PHE A 13 20.77 2.95 12.86
C PHE A 13 22.05 2.08 12.82
N ASP A 14 22.00 0.95 12.11
CA ASP A 14 23.14 0.02 12.01
C ASP A 14 24.38 0.68 11.40
N ASP A 15 25.54 0.35 11.97
CA ASP A 15 26.85 0.83 11.51
C ASP A 15 27.45 -0.07 10.42
N ASP A 16 26.99 -1.32 10.29
CA ASP A 16 27.43 -2.28 9.26
C ASP A 16 26.26 -2.61 8.31
N PRO A 17 26.41 -2.40 6.98
CA PRO A 17 25.41 -2.82 6.01
C PRO A 17 25.07 -4.31 6.07
N GLN A 18 25.99 -5.17 6.52
CA GLN A 18 25.76 -6.61 6.63
C GLN A 18 24.91 -7.01 7.83
N THR A 19 24.83 -6.18 8.86
CA THR A 19 23.96 -6.41 10.02
C THR A 19 22.54 -5.89 9.80
N TYR A 20 22.34 -5.06 8.78
CA TYR A 20 21.03 -4.53 8.40
C TYR A 20 20.08 -5.66 7.99
N ASP A 21 19.01 -5.84 8.78
CA ASP A 21 18.04 -6.94 8.62
C ASP A 21 16.60 -6.43 8.54
N HIS A 22 16.34 -5.64 7.50
CA HIS A 22 14.99 -5.22 7.10
C HIS A 22 14.61 -5.82 5.74
N GLU A 23 13.34 -5.67 5.37
CA GLU A 23 12.74 -6.22 4.15
C GLU A 23 13.53 -5.86 2.88
N ASP A 24 14.12 -4.67 2.83
CA ASP A 24 14.87 -4.15 1.69
C ASP A 24 16.40 -4.41 1.78
N LYS A 25 16.86 -5.30 2.67
CA LYS A 25 18.30 -5.54 2.93
C LYS A 25 19.13 -5.81 1.70
N HIS A 26 18.63 -6.60 0.75
CA HIS A 26 19.37 -6.93 -0.47
C HIS A 26 19.55 -5.71 -1.37
N VAL A 27 18.53 -4.86 -1.46
CA VAL A 27 18.57 -3.65 -2.29
C VAL A 27 19.40 -2.56 -1.62
N LEU A 28 19.26 -2.41 -0.30
CA LEU A 28 20.05 -1.44 0.46
C LEU A 28 21.53 -1.77 0.41
N ARG A 29 21.92 -3.03 0.68
CA ARG A 29 23.33 -3.45 0.65
C ARG A 29 23.97 -3.22 -0.72
N ALA A 30 23.25 -3.57 -1.80
CA ALA A 30 23.73 -3.34 -3.16
C ALA A 30 23.92 -1.83 -3.43
N TYR A 31 22.97 -1.00 -3.03
CA TYR A 31 23.04 0.45 -3.23
C TYR A 31 24.16 1.10 -2.41
N VAL A 32 24.30 0.74 -1.14
CA VAL A 32 25.36 1.23 -0.26
C VAL A 32 26.74 0.89 -0.84
N ALA A 33 26.92 -0.34 -1.32
CA ALA A 33 28.16 -0.77 -1.98
C ALA A 33 28.42 0.00 -3.28
N GLU A 34 27.41 0.15 -4.15
CA GLU A 34 27.51 0.91 -5.41
C GLU A 34 27.90 2.37 -5.18
N LYS A 35 27.33 3.02 -4.15
CA LYS A 35 27.59 4.41 -3.82
C LYS A 35 28.84 4.62 -2.95
N GLY A 36 29.55 3.55 -2.57
CA GLY A 36 30.72 3.63 -1.71
C GLY A 36 30.43 4.15 -0.30
N MET A 37 29.18 4.00 0.17
CA MET A 37 28.76 4.39 1.51
C MET A 37 29.22 3.34 2.53
N LYS A 38 29.54 3.76 3.75
CA LYS A 38 30.08 2.88 4.80
C LYS A 38 29.01 2.21 5.65
N SER A 39 27.84 2.84 5.79
CA SER A 39 26.77 2.34 6.65
C SER A 39 25.37 2.74 6.19
N PRO A 40 24.32 1.99 6.61
CA PRO A 40 22.93 2.42 6.47
C PRO A 40 22.66 3.82 7.05
N ARG A 41 23.34 4.18 8.15
CA ARG A 41 23.22 5.51 8.77
C ARG A 41 23.69 6.63 7.84
N GLU A 42 24.78 6.41 7.10
CA GLU A 42 25.27 7.36 6.10
C GLU A 42 24.25 7.54 4.98
N LEU A 43 23.63 6.45 4.50
CA LEU A 43 22.55 6.50 3.51
C LEU A 43 21.36 7.32 4.00
N TRP A 44 20.91 7.12 5.24
CA TRP A 44 19.80 7.89 5.82
C TRP A 44 20.11 9.39 5.91
N LEU A 45 21.33 9.75 6.34
CA LEU A 45 21.77 11.15 6.39
C LEU A 45 21.87 11.77 5.00
N HIS A 46 22.38 11.03 4.02
CA HIS A 46 22.47 11.44 2.62
C HIS A 46 21.07 11.72 2.05
N ASN A 47 20.15 10.77 2.20
CA ASN A 47 18.76 10.89 1.79
C ASN A 47 18.05 12.09 2.44
N LEU A 48 18.27 12.29 3.75
CA LEU A 48 17.73 13.43 4.48
C LEU A 48 18.19 14.77 3.89
N ARG A 49 19.48 14.90 3.59
CA ARG A 49 20.03 16.13 2.99
C ARG A 49 19.40 16.40 1.63
N ILE A 50 19.30 15.38 0.79
CA ILE A 50 18.64 15.50 -0.52
C ILE A 50 17.20 15.97 -0.38
N ILE A 51 16.42 15.38 0.53
CA ILE A 51 15.03 15.79 0.75
C ILE A 51 14.94 17.25 1.24
N LEU A 52 15.88 17.70 2.08
CA LEU A 52 15.87 19.05 2.63
C LEU A 52 16.29 20.11 1.61
N ASP A 53 17.21 19.75 0.72
CA ASP A 53 17.70 20.63 -0.35
C ASP A 53 16.88 20.50 -1.65
N LEU A 54 15.84 19.65 -1.64
CA LEU A 54 15.00 19.38 -2.80
C LEU A 54 14.18 20.61 -3.20
N ASN A 55 14.44 21.13 -4.39
CA ASN A 55 13.57 22.11 -5.01
C ASN A 55 12.40 21.41 -5.72
N MET A 56 11.21 21.49 -5.13
CA MET A 56 9.98 20.90 -5.69
C MET A 56 9.33 21.86 -6.69
N ASP A 57 9.69 21.72 -7.97
CA ASP A 57 9.11 22.53 -9.04
C ASP A 57 7.64 22.18 -9.31
N ALA A 58 6.87 23.17 -9.76
CA ALA A 58 5.45 23.03 -10.09
C ALA A 58 5.20 22.05 -11.26
N GLY A 59 6.17 21.88 -12.16
CA GLY A 59 6.11 20.93 -13.28
C GLY A 59 6.31 19.46 -12.87
N GLY A 60 6.70 19.21 -11.61
CA GLY A 60 6.92 17.86 -11.11
C GLY A 60 8.21 17.19 -11.58
N GLU A 61 9.16 17.93 -12.16
CA GLU A 61 10.44 17.37 -12.62
C GLU A 61 11.26 16.79 -11.46
N TRP A 62 11.10 17.35 -10.26
CA TRP A 62 11.69 16.81 -9.03
C TRP A 62 11.33 15.34 -8.81
N MET A 63 10.11 14.89 -9.14
CA MET A 63 9.69 13.49 -8.96
C MET A 63 10.45 12.54 -9.89
N LYS A 64 10.85 13.00 -11.08
CA LYS A 64 11.62 12.20 -12.04
C LYS A 64 13.09 12.10 -11.64
N LYS A 65 13.64 13.17 -11.06
CA LYS A 65 15.06 13.28 -10.69
C LYS A 65 15.38 12.66 -9.33
N LEU A 66 14.44 12.71 -8.39
CA LEU A 66 14.65 12.27 -7.01
C LEU A 66 15.12 10.79 -6.92
N PRO A 67 14.52 9.82 -7.64
CA PRO A 67 14.97 8.42 -7.58
C PRO A 67 16.40 8.19 -8.07
N GLY A 68 16.98 9.11 -8.87
CA GLY A 68 18.38 9.05 -9.29
C GLY A 68 19.36 9.68 -8.30
N SER A 69 18.87 10.46 -7.34
CA SER A 69 19.70 11.25 -6.41
C SER A 69 19.83 10.59 -5.03
N MET A 70 18.77 9.93 -4.57
CA MET A 70 18.70 9.26 -3.27
C MET A 70 18.32 7.79 -3.42
N PHE A 71 18.30 7.03 -2.32
CA PHE A 71 17.88 5.63 -2.34
C PHE A 71 16.48 5.48 -3.00
N PRO A 72 16.34 4.74 -4.12
CA PRO A 72 15.10 4.75 -4.91
C PRO A 72 13.83 4.31 -4.15
N PRO A 73 13.85 3.29 -3.27
CA PRO A 73 12.68 2.95 -2.46
C PRO A 73 12.21 4.10 -1.56
N ASP A 74 13.13 4.81 -0.92
CA ASP A 74 12.81 5.97 -0.08
C ASP A 74 12.30 7.16 -0.92
N ALA A 75 12.86 7.37 -2.12
CA ALA A 75 12.35 8.37 -3.05
C ALA A 75 10.90 8.09 -3.46
N ALA A 76 10.59 6.83 -3.80
CA ALA A 76 9.25 6.41 -4.16
C ALA A 76 8.26 6.63 -3.01
N LEU A 77 8.67 6.29 -1.78
CA LEU A 77 7.87 6.53 -0.59
C LEU A 77 7.63 8.02 -0.36
N PHE A 78 8.65 8.86 -0.51
CA PHE A 78 8.52 10.31 -0.38
C PHE A 78 7.56 10.91 -1.41
N ILE A 79 7.72 10.55 -2.69
CA ILE A 79 6.83 10.98 -3.78
C ILE A 79 5.39 10.56 -3.48
N PHE A 80 5.19 9.30 -3.08
CA PHE A 80 3.87 8.79 -2.73
C PHE A 80 3.22 9.60 -1.61
N HIS A 81 3.93 9.88 -0.53
CA HIS A 81 3.37 10.68 0.58
C HIS A 81 3.01 12.11 0.17
N VAL A 82 3.80 12.73 -0.70
CA VAL A 82 3.53 14.08 -1.20
C VAL A 82 2.31 14.10 -2.14
N GLN A 83 2.15 13.10 -3.00
CA GLN A 83 1.12 13.09 -4.04
C GLN A 83 -0.22 12.48 -3.57
N SER A 84 -0.17 11.52 -2.66
CA SER A 84 -1.35 10.71 -2.29
C SER A 84 -2.16 11.29 -1.14
N SER A 85 -1.71 12.39 -0.51
CA SER A 85 -2.38 13.00 0.64
C SER A 85 -2.44 14.51 0.52
N TYR A 86 -3.40 15.14 1.19
CA TYR A 86 -3.44 16.58 1.36
C TYR A 86 -3.33 16.96 2.83
N MET A 87 -2.72 18.12 3.08
CA MET A 87 -2.50 18.64 4.42
C MET A 87 -3.73 19.42 4.90
N ALA A 88 -4.14 19.16 6.15
CA ALA A 88 -5.12 19.94 6.90
C ALA A 88 -4.61 20.23 8.32
N PHE A 89 -5.05 21.34 8.90
CA PHE A 89 -4.76 21.70 10.28
C PHE A 89 -6.03 21.55 11.11
N CYS A 90 -5.97 20.76 12.17
CA CYS A 90 -7.12 20.57 13.07
C CYS A 90 -6.84 21.17 14.44
N MET A 91 -7.87 21.74 15.04
CA MET A 91 -7.86 22.22 16.41
C MET A 91 -9.06 21.64 17.16
N PRO A 92 -8.95 21.34 18.46
CA PRO A 92 -10.12 20.98 19.25
C PRO A 92 -11.11 22.15 19.27
N GLN A 93 -12.38 21.89 18.94
CA GLN A 93 -13.44 22.87 19.06
C GLN A 93 -13.71 23.21 20.54
N GLU A 94 -13.69 22.20 21.41
CA GLU A 94 -13.90 22.37 22.83
C GLU A 94 -12.64 22.83 23.55
N LYS A 95 -12.80 23.84 24.42
CA LYS A 95 -11.69 24.48 25.15
C LYS A 95 -10.88 23.48 26.01
N HIS A 96 -11.50 22.42 26.50
CA HIS A 96 -10.86 21.44 27.38
C HIS A 96 -10.30 20.23 26.66
N ASP A 97 -10.55 20.07 25.37
CA ASP A 97 -10.07 18.93 24.60
C ASP A 97 -8.62 19.15 24.17
N GLU A 98 -7.80 18.11 24.26
CA GLU A 98 -6.37 18.20 23.99
C GLU A 98 -5.90 16.99 23.19
N PHE A 99 -5.00 17.23 22.23
CA PHE A 99 -4.25 16.16 21.57
C PHE A 99 -3.12 15.66 22.46
N ILE A 100 -2.91 14.34 22.45
CA ILE A 100 -1.77 13.69 23.08
C ILE A 100 -0.54 13.84 22.17
N LEU A 101 0.63 14.02 22.76
CA LEU A 101 1.91 13.97 22.07
C LEU A 101 2.65 12.69 22.46
N THR A 102 3.35 12.09 21.50
CA THR A 102 4.22 10.93 21.73
C THR A 102 5.58 11.19 21.11
N ASP A 103 6.59 10.43 21.53
CA ASP A 103 7.92 10.46 20.93
C ASP A 103 7.95 9.86 19.51
N GLN A 104 6.89 9.18 19.08
CA GLN A 104 6.69 8.74 17.70
C GLN A 104 6.20 9.84 16.75
N CYS A 105 5.78 11.00 17.30
CA CYS A 105 5.36 12.20 16.56
C CYS A 105 4.71 11.91 15.19
N TYR A 106 5.49 12.09 14.11
CA TYR A 106 5.10 12.09 12.70
C TYR A 106 5.00 10.69 12.06
N ASN A 107 5.03 9.63 12.86
CA ASN A 107 4.95 8.22 12.41
C ASN A 107 3.64 7.54 12.83
N VAL A 108 2.73 8.28 13.47
CA VAL A 108 1.41 7.77 13.82
C VAL A 108 0.49 7.91 12.61
N PHE A 109 -0.19 6.82 12.25
CA PHE A 109 -1.18 6.82 11.20
C PHE A 109 -2.43 6.03 11.57
N GLU A 110 -3.51 6.33 10.85
CA GLU A 110 -4.76 5.57 10.84
C GLU A 110 -4.86 4.74 9.58
N GLY A 111 -5.23 3.47 9.76
CA GLY A 111 -5.53 2.55 8.69
C GLY A 111 -5.04 1.13 8.97
N PRO A 112 -5.44 0.15 8.14
CA PRO A 112 -5.12 -1.25 8.37
C PRO A 112 -3.65 -1.54 8.05
N THR A 113 -3.09 -2.49 8.79
CA THR A 113 -1.78 -3.10 8.52
C THR A 113 -1.95 -4.62 8.51
N ASN A 114 -1.33 -5.29 7.55
CA ASN A 114 -1.28 -6.74 7.44
C ASN A 114 0.16 -7.21 7.23
N GLU A 115 0.68 -7.93 8.21
CA GLU A 115 2.02 -8.53 8.15
C GLU A 115 1.99 -9.79 7.29
N THR A 116 3.04 -10.01 6.51
CA THR A 116 3.18 -11.15 5.61
C THR A 116 4.40 -11.97 6.01
N PHE A 117 4.21 -13.28 6.14
CA PHE A 117 5.26 -14.24 6.49
C PHE A 117 5.40 -15.31 5.42
N CYS A 118 6.62 -15.78 5.20
CA CYS A 118 6.87 -16.92 4.32
C CYS A 118 6.31 -18.20 4.94
N GLY A 119 5.30 -18.81 4.32
CA GLY A 119 4.69 -20.04 4.84
C GLY A 119 5.63 -21.25 4.95
N ARG A 120 6.84 -21.19 4.35
CA ARG A 120 7.85 -22.26 4.44
C ARG A 120 8.91 -21.99 5.51
N THR A 121 9.44 -20.76 5.57
CA THR A 121 10.56 -20.40 6.47
C THR A 121 10.09 -19.67 7.72
N ASN A 122 8.83 -19.24 7.76
CA ASN A 122 8.25 -18.35 8.76
C ASN A 122 8.98 -16.99 8.89
N GLU A 123 9.80 -16.63 7.89
CA GLU A 123 10.47 -15.33 7.84
C GLU A 123 9.47 -14.21 7.53
N PHE A 124 9.65 -13.06 8.16
CA PHE A 124 8.88 -11.87 7.86
C PHE A 124 9.25 -11.34 6.47
N LEU A 125 8.26 -11.21 5.61
CA LEU A 125 8.44 -10.70 4.24
C LEU A 125 8.16 -9.21 4.15
N GLY A 126 7.37 -8.64 5.07
CA GLY A 126 6.99 -7.23 5.05
C GLY A 126 5.54 -7.03 5.48
N ALA A 127 5.09 -5.78 5.49
CA ALA A 127 3.72 -5.42 5.82
C ALA A 127 3.06 -4.64 4.68
N THR A 128 1.81 -4.99 4.38
CA THR A 128 0.91 -4.18 3.58
C THR A 128 0.19 -3.22 4.52
N TYR A 129 0.21 -1.93 4.23
CA TYR A 129 -0.54 -0.94 4.99
C TYR A 129 -1.25 0.03 4.06
N LEU A 130 -2.41 0.52 4.51
CA LEU A 130 -3.16 1.56 3.81
C LEU A 130 -3.31 2.72 4.77
N CYS A 131 -2.62 3.81 4.48
CA CYS A 131 -2.66 4.99 5.31
C CYS A 131 -3.81 5.91 4.86
N TYR A 132 -4.80 6.09 5.73
CA TYR A 132 -5.91 7.00 5.51
C TYR A 132 -5.63 8.39 6.09
N HIS A 133 -4.98 8.44 7.25
CA HIS A 133 -4.57 9.67 7.90
C HIS A 133 -3.20 9.51 8.54
N GLU A 134 -2.31 10.50 8.38
CA GLU A 134 -1.10 10.63 9.20
C GLU A 134 -1.22 11.83 10.12
N PHE A 135 -0.69 11.69 11.32
CA PHE A 135 -0.83 12.69 12.37
C PHE A 135 0.53 13.28 12.74
N GLY A 136 0.56 14.61 12.81
CA GLY A 136 1.69 15.37 13.36
C GLY A 136 1.20 16.34 14.43
N PRO A 137 1.05 15.90 15.70
CA PRO A 137 0.70 16.79 16.80
C PRO A 137 1.78 17.87 16.97
N ILE A 138 1.39 19.14 16.84
CA ILE A 138 2.30 20.29 17.06
C ILE A 138 2.21 20.73 18.52
N SER A 139 0.99 20.78 19.05
CA SER A 139 0.69 21.18 20.42
C SER A 139 -0.60 20.47 20.89
N PRO A 140 -0.95 20.57 22.19
CA PRO A 140 -2.23 20.07 22.68
C PRO A 140 -3.45 20.64 21.95
N LYS A 141 -3.31 21.76 21.24
CA LYS A 141 -4.40 22.48 20.57
C LYS A 141 -4.29 22.51 19.04
N LEU A 142 -3.24 21.92 18.47
CA LEU A 142 -3.01 21.96 17.04
C LEU A 142 -2.34 20.67 16.56
N ILE A 143 -2.91 20.08 15.52
CA ILE A 143 -2.39 18.90 14.84
C ILE A 143 -2.38 19.11 13.33
N ILE A 144 -1.33 18.63 12.67
CA ILE A 144 -1.33 18.44 11.22
C ILE A 144 -1.93 17.07 10.92
N VAL A 145 -2.88 17.03 10.00
CA VAL A 145 -3.42 15.79 9.45
C VAL A 145 -3.05 15.73 7.97
N LEU A 146 -2.36 14.68 7.56
CA LEU A 146 -2.24 14.33 6.14
C LEU A 146 -3.36 13.34 5.83
N ARG A 147 -4.41 13.81 5.16
CA ARG A 147 -5.56 12.99 4.79
C ARG A 147 -5.35 12.41 3.39
N SER A 148 -5.52 11.11 3.25
CA SER A 148 -5.39 10.41 1.97
C SER A 148 -6.41 10.92 0.96
N SER A 149 -5.94 11.14 -0.27
CA SER A 149 -6.76 11.50 -1.43
C SER A 149 -7.64 10.34 -1.91
N THR A 150 -7.53 9.15 -1.32
CA THR A 150 -8.43 8.01 -1.57
C THR A 150 -9.71 8.08 -0.75
N LEU A 151 -9.79 8.98 0.24
CA LEU A 151 -11.00 9.18 1.03
C LEU A 151 -11.98 10.16 0.35
N PRO A 152 -13.30 10.03 0.62
CA PRO A 152 -14.31 10.92 0.03
C PRO A 152 -14.02 12.41 0.26
N ASN A 153 -14.25 13.21 -0.78
CA ASN A 153 -14.13 14.66 -0.78
C ASN A 153 -15.36 15.24 -1.48
N ALA A 154 -16.27 15.82 -0.70
CA ALA A 154 -17.58 16.27 -1.17
C ALA A 154 -17.53 17.21 -2.39
N LEU A 155 -16.54 18.12 -2.45
CA LEU A 155 -16.42 19.07 -3.55
C LEU A 155 -15.99 18.37 -4.85
N GLU A 156 -14.97 17.51 -4.77
CA GLU A 156 -14.48 16.75 -5.91
C GLU A 156 -15.44 15.63 -6.33
N ASP A 157 -16.16 15.05 -5.37
CA ASP A 157 -17.15 13.98 -5.59
C ASP A 157 -18.44 14.45 -6.26
N SER A 158 -18.67 15.76 -6.32
CA SER A 158 -19.71 16.32 -7.18
C SER A 158 -19.49 15.94 -8.67
N ASN A 159 -18.25 15.62 -9.05
CA ASN A 159 -17.91 15.01 -10.32
C ASN A 159 -17.86 13.48 -10.18
N SER A 160 -18.83 12.79 -10.77
CA SER A 160 -18.97 11.33 -10.70
C SER A 160 -17.78 10.57 -11.27
N THR A 161 -17.07 11.12 -12.27
CA THR A 161 -15.85 10.51 -12.81
C THR A 161 -14.72 10.55 -11.79
N VAL A 162 -14.55 11.68 -11.09
CA VAL A 162 -13.54 11.83 -10.03
C VAL A 162 -13.86 10.93 -8.85
N GLN A 163 -15.13 10.90 -8.41
CA GLN A 163 -15.60 10.01 -7.36
C GLN A 163 -15.31 8.54 -7.69
N ARG A 164 -15.70 8.11 -8.89
CA ARG A 164 -15.47 6.73 -9.35
C ARG A 164 -13.99 6.39 -9.43
N SER A 165 -13.18 7.30 -9.98
CA SER A 165 -11.73 7.12 -10.04
C SER A 165 -11.12 6.97 -8.65
N ARG A 166 -11.60 7.74 -7.67
CA ARG A 166 -11.13 7.65 -6.29
C ARG A 166 -11.52 6.32 -5.66
N GLN A 167 -12.79 5.90 -5.82
CA GLN A 167 -13.27 4.63 -5.29
C GLN A 167 -12.48 3.46 -5.88
N LEU A 168 -12.16 3.49 -7.17
CA LEU A 168 -11.31 2.47 -7.79
C LEU A 168 -9.92 2.40 -7.15
N ILE A 169 -9.26 3.54 -6.92
CA ILE A 169 -7.94 3.56 -6.27
C ILE A 169 -8.03 2.99 -4.84
N HIS A 170 -9.09 3.33 -4.11
CA HIS A 170 -9.36 2.77 -2.80
C HIS A 170 -9.55 1.25 -2.84
N ASP A 171 -10.41 0.75 -3.74
CA ASP A 171 -10.71 -0.68 -3.88
C ASP A 171 -9.47 -1.48 -4.30
N MET A 172 -8.63 -0.95 -5.18
CA MET A 172 -7.35 -1.57 -5.55
C MET A 172 -6.38 -1.66 -4.37
N ALA A 173 -6.35 -0.64 -3.50
CA ALA A 173 -5.55 -0.68 -2.29
C ALA A 173 -6.12 -1.70 -1.28
N ALA A 174 -7.44 -1.73 -1.11
CA ALA A 174 -8.13 -2.66 -0.23
C ALA A 174 -8.01 -4.13 -0.67
N ALA A 175 -7.97 -4.41 -1.98
CA ALA A 175 -7.81 -5.75 -2.54
C ALA A 175 -6.50 -6.45 -2.12
N GLN A 176 -5.52 -5.70 -1.59
CA GLN A 176 -4.26 -6.24 -1.10
C GLN A 176 -4.35 -6.80 0.34
N PHE A 177 -5.50 -6.68 0.98
CA PHE A 177 -5.75 -7.17 2.33
C PHE A 177 -6.56 -8.47 2.33
N PRO A 178 -6.45 -9.30 3.39
CA PRO A 178 -7.20 -10.55 3.49
C PRO A 178 -8.72 -10.40 3.40
N ASP A 179 -9.25 -9.32 3.99
CA ASP A 179 -10.67 -8.98 3.96
C ASP A 179 -10.85 -7.55 3.43
N PRO A 180 -10.90 -7.37 2.10
CA PRO A 180 -11.02 -6.05 1.47
C PRO A 180 -12.28 -5.27 1.90
N LEU A 181 -13.38 -5.96 2.24
CA LEU A 181 -14.64 -5.31 2.62
C LEU A 181 -14.59 -4.64 3.99
N MET A 182 -13.65 -5.07 4.84
CA MET A 182 -13.41 -4.53 6.16
C MET A 182 -12.38 -3.39 6.17
N ILE A 183 -11.80 -3.05 5.02
CA ILE A 183 -10.82 -1.98 4.87
C ILE A 183 -11.52 -0.64 4.75
N LYS A 184 -11.73 0.02 5.89
CA LYS A 184 -12.41 1.32 6.00
C LYS A 184 -11.71 2.23 7.00
N SER A 185 -11.80 3.54 6.77
CA SER A 185 -11.29 4.53 7.72
C SER A 185 -12.27 4.76 8.87
N VAL A 186 -11.77 4.81 10.10
CA VAL A 186 -12.55 5.20 11.30
C VAL A 186 -12.72 6.71 11.43
N LEU A 187 -12.03 7.48 10.57
CA LEU A 187 -12.05 8.94 10.49
C LEU A 187 -12.46 9.41 9.08
N ALA A 188 -13.16 8.57 8.31
CA ALA A 188 -13.63 8.93 6.97
C ALA A 188 -14.46 10.23 6.96
N ASP A 189 -15.18 10.48 8.07
CA ASP A 189 -16.06 11.61 8.33
C ASP A 189 -15.34 12.83 8.97
N LEU A 190 -14.01 12.82 9.07
CA LEU A 190 -13.25 13.96 9.60
C LEU A 190 -13.54 15.22 8.75
N PRO A 191 -14.03 16.32 9.35
CA PRO A 191 -14.56 17.47 8.61
C PRO A 191 -13.41 18.39 8.14
N VAL A 192 -12.59 17.89 7.22
CA VAL A 192 -11.45 18.62 6.64
C VAL A 192 -11.48 18.55 5.12
N ALA A 193 -11.10 19.65 4.48
CA ALA A 193 -10.96 19.74 3.03
C ALA A 193 -9.54 20.13 2.62
N LYS A 194 -9.24 20.00 1.32
CA LYS A 194 -8.01 20.51 0.72
C LYS A 194 -7.90 22.02 0.96
N ALA A 195 -6.67 22.55 0.95
CA ALA A 195 -6.44 23.98 0.97
C ALA A 195 -7.17 24.64 -0.20
N GLU A 196 -7.76 25.80 0.06
CA GLU A 196 -8.26 26.66 -1.02
C GLU A 196 -7.06 27.18 -1.81
N ASN A 197 -7.30 27.59 -3.05
CA ASN A 197 -6.22 28.04 -3.91
C ASN A 197 -6.66 29.22 -4.76
N SER A 198 -5.68 29.94 -5.33
CA SER A 198 -5.93 31.13 -6.14
C SER A 198 -6.43 30.84 -7.55
N TYR A 199 -6.42 29.59 -8.00
CA TYR A 199 -6.67 29.21 -9.40
C TYR A 199 -7.97 28.43 -9.62
N THR A 200 -8.73 28.16 -8.56
CA THR A 200 -10.05 27.53 -8.62
C THR A 200 -11.08 28.35 -7.86
N ASN A 201 -12.30 28.42 -8.39
CA ASN A 201 -13.48 28.95 -7.72
C ASN A 201 -14.47 27.84 -7.44
N VAL A 202 -15.25 27.98 -6.37
CA VAL A 202 -16.41 27.13 -6.10
C VAL A 202 -17.67 27.84 -6.58
N VAL A 203 -18.29 27.33 -7.64
CA VAL A 203 -19.53 27.85 -8.23
C VAL A 203 -20.57 26.75 -8.16
N ASP A 204 -21.72 27.01 -7.54
CA ASP A 204 -22.81 26.04 -7.34
C ASP A 204 -22.36 24.68 -6.76
N GLY A 205 -21.40 24.72 -5.83
CA GLY A 205 -20.86 23.52 -5.18
C GLY A 205 -19.92 22.69 -6.05
N LYS A 206 -19.47 23.21 -7.20
CA LYS A 206 -18.49 22.59 -8.10
C LYS A 206 -17.22 23.41 -8.15
N SER A 207 -16.09 22.72 -8.27
CA SER A 207 -14.78 23.36 -8.45
C SER A 207 -14.57 23.65 -9.94
N GLU A 208 -14.33 24.91 -10.28
CA GLU A 208 -14.06 25.39 -11.63
C GLU A 208 -12.77 26.20 -11.65
N LEU A 209 -12.08 26.24 -12.80
CA LEU A 209 -10.89 27.07 -12.96
C LEU A 209 -11.26 28.56 -12.87
N ALA A 210 -10.43 29.35 -12.20
CA ALA A 210 -10.59 30.80 -12.19
C ALA A 210 -10.39 31.38 -13.60
N PRO A 211 -11.00 32.53 -13.93
CA PRO A 211 -10.87 33.14 -15.26
C PRO A 211 -9.41 33.34 -15.68
N GLY A 212 -9.04 32.78 -16.84
CA GLY A 212 -7.67 32.88 -17.38
C GLY A 212 -6.69 31.83 -16.86
N GLU A 213 -7.10 30.94 -15.95
CA GLU A 213 -6.26 29.83 -15.49
C GLU A 213 -6.27 28.66 -16.47
N SER A 214 -5.10 28.04 -16.65
CA SER A 214 -4.92 26.87 -17.51
C SER A 214 -5.13 25.53 -16.79
N GLY A 215 -5.27 25.57 -15.45
CA GLY A 215 -5.30 24.38 -14.61
C GLY A 215 -3.95 23.70 -14.41
N LEU A 216 -2.88 24.22 -15.02
CA LEU A 216 -1.52 23.74 -14.80
C LEU A 216 -0.96 24.34 -13.51
N PRO A 217 -0.25 23.57 -12.67
CA PRO A 217 0.39 24.13 -11.48
C PRO A 217 1.44 25.19 -11.86
N MET A 218 1.38 26.35 -11.20
CA MET A 218 2.31 27.45 -11.46
C MET A 218 2.89 28.00 -10.15
N ALA A 219 4.12 28.53 -10.20
CA ALA A 219 4.84 29.01 -9.02
C ALA A 219 4.14 30.17 -8.29
N GLN A 220 3.31 30.95 -8.98
CA GLN A 220 2.55 32.05 -8.41
C GLN A 220 1.24 31.62 -7.72
N HIS A 221 0.83 30.36 -7.87
CA HIS A 221 -0.39 29.85 -7.23
C HIS A 221 -0.25 29.91 -5.71
N LYS A 222 -1.28 30.44 -5.05
CA LYS A 222 -1.34 30.58 -3.60
C LYS A 222 -2.29 29.54 -3.02
N PHE A 223 -1.93 29.00 -1.87
CA PHE A 223 -2.74 28.06 -1.10
C PHE A 223 -3.14 28.68 0.24
N PHE A 224 -4.41 28.55 0.60
CA PHE A 224 -4.98 29.08 1.82
C PHE A 224 -5.42 27.92 2.71
N PHE A 225 -4.69 27.74 3.81
CA PHE A 225 -4.95 26.68 4.77
C PHE A 225 -5.88 27.18 5.87
N ARG A 226 -6.92 26.40 6.15
CA ARG A 226 -7.87 26.64 7.23
C ARG A 226 -7.47 25.83 8.47
N PHE A 227 -7.73 26.40 9.64
CA PHE A 227 -7.70 25.69 10.92
C PHE A 227 -9.10 25.15 11.18
N TRP A 228 -9.26 23.83 11.07
CA TRP A 228 -10.54 23.15 11.20
C TRP A 228 -10.84 22.85 12.68
N PRO A 229 -11.87 23.47 13.29
CA PRO A 229 -12.35 23.06 14.59
C PRO A 229 -12.99 21.67 14.47
N ILE A 230 -12.51 20.71 15.24
CA ILE A 230 -13.02 19.34 15.24
C ILE A 230 -13.68 18.99 16.57
N SER A 231 -14.71 18.15 16.50
CA SER A 231 -15.50 17.73 17.66
C SER A 231 -14.69 16.92 18.68
N THR A 232 -15.16 16.87 19.93
CA THR A 232 -14.61 15.97 20.97
C THR A 232 -14.53 14.52 20.51
N ARG A 233 -15.51 14.06 19.71
CA ARG A 233 -15.49 12.71 19.14
C ARG A 233 -14.24 12.51 18.28
N HIS A 234 -13.97 13.42 17.34
CA HIS A 234 -12.81 13.33 16.46
C HIS A 234 -11.48 13.47 17.22
N VAL A 235 -11.39 14.39 18.19
CA VAL A 235 -10.21 14.52 19.05
C VAL A 235 -9.93 13.21 19.80
N ASN A 236 -10.97 12.62 20.41
CA ASN A 236 -10.84 11.34 21.10
C ASN A 236 -10.43 10.22 20.14
N THR A 237 -11.05 10.09 18.97
CA THR A 237 -10.67 9.07 17.98
C THR A 237 -9.21 9.20 17.54
N ILE A 238 -8.74 10.43 17.26
CA ILE A 238 -7.32 10.68 16.95
C ILE A 238 -6.42 10.26 18.11
N ASN A 239 -6.76 10.65 19.33
CA ASN A 239 -6.01 10.23 20.53
C ASN A 239 -6.04 8.71 20.73
N PHE A 240 -7.14 8.03 20.38
CA PHE A 240 -7.23 6.56 20.45
C PHE A 240 -6.27 5.91 19.46
N ILE A 241 -6.19 6.43 18.24
CA ILE A 241 -5.24 5.96 17.23
C ILE A 241 -3.81 6.18 17.70
N ILE A 242 -3.50 7.36 18.27
CA ILE A 242 -2.19 7.64 18.89
C ILE A 242 -1.89 6.61 20.00
N LEU A 243 -2.85 6.35 20.89
CA LEU A 243 -2.73 5.38 21.99
C LEU A 243 -2.63 3.92 21.50
N ASP A 244 -3.17 3.60 20.33
CA ASP A 244 -3.07 2.27 19.73
C ASP A 244 -1.71 2.11 19.01
N ASN A 245 -1.09 3.19 18.54
CA ASN A 245 0.25 3.16 17.95
C ASN A 245 1.40 3.22 18.99
N ILE A 246 1.12 3.16 20.30
CA ILE A 246 2.16 3.32 21.33
C ILE A 246 3.14 2.15 21.46
N LEU A 247 2.96 1.07 20.71
CA LEU A 247 3.84 -0.12 20.75
C LEU A 247 5.31 0.22 20.53
N HIS A 248 5.55 1.28 19.75
CA HIS A 248 6.89 1.78 19.44
C HIS A 248 7.21 3.10 20.18
N CYS A 249 6.34 3.58 21.08
CA CYS A 249 6.54 4.81 21.86
C CYS A 249 7.20 4.51 23.21
N LYS A 250 8.05 5.42 23.69
CA LYS A 250 8.59 5.38 25.06
C LYS A 250 7.87 6.37 25.98
N SER A 251 7.21 7.38 25.43
CA SER A 251 6.59 8.44 26.23
C SER A 251 5.26 8.92 25.68
N ILE A 252 4.38 9.33 26.61
CA ILE A 252 3.10 9.97 26.33
C ILE A 252 3.11 11.29 27.11
N VAL A 253 2.93 12.39 26.39
CA VAL A 253 2.92 13.75 26.94
C VAL A 253 1.53 14.34 26.77
N TYR A 254 1.00 14.88 27.87
CA TYR A 254 -0.30 15.55 27.92
C TYR A 254 -0.17 16.84 28.73
N SER A 255 -0.97 17.85 28.39
CA SER A 255 -0.93 19.15 29.06
C SER A 255 -1.71 19.11 30.37
N THR A 256 -2.95 18.64 30.34
CA THR A 256 -3.84 18.69 31.49
C THR A 256 -4.28 17.30 31.96
N ARG A 257 -4.23 17.06 33.27
CA ARG A 257 -4.53 15.74 33.88
C ARG A 257 -5.97 15.26 33.64
N LEU A 258 -6.95 16.16 33.73
CA LEU A 258 -8.38 15.79 33.66
C LEU A 258 -8.81 15.39 32.23
N PRO A 259 -8.51 16.18 31.16
CA PRO A 259 -8.76 15.77 29.78
C PRO A 259 -8.05 14.46 29.41
N PHE A 260 -6.80 14.27 29.85
CA PHE A 260 -6.07 13.04 29.60
C PHE A 260 -6.74 11.84 30.28
N LYS A 261 -7.13 11.94 31.57
CA LYS A 261 -7.86 10.89 32.28
C LYS A 261 -9.11 10.47 31.50
N ARG A 262 -9.93 11.44 31.07
CA ARG A 262 -11.17 11.19 30.32
C ARG A 262 -10.89 10.47 29.00
N THR A 263 -9.90 10.94 28.24
CA THR A 263 -9.49 10.34 26.96
C THR A 263 -9.01 8.91 27.15
N LEU A 264 -8.13 8.68 28.13
CA LEU A 264 -7.59 7.35 28.43
C LEU A 264 -8.68 6.38 28.89
N GLN A 265 -9.59 6.86 29.73
CA GLN A 265 -10.75 6.08 30.16
C GLN A 265 -11.61 5.67 28.96
N ALA A 266 -11.95 6.62 28.09
CA ALA A 266 -12.75 6.37 26.90
C ALA A 266 -12.06 5.38 25.92
N TYR A 267 -10.73 5.50 25.75
CA TYR A 267 -9.94 4.55 24.96
C TYR A 267 -9.96 3.14 25.55
N LEU A 268 -9.75 3.00 26.86
CA LEU A 268 -9.69 1.69 27.49
C LEU A 268 -11.07 1.01 27.54
N THR A 269 -12.17 1.75 27.53
CA THR A 269 -13.53 1.20 27.57
C THR A 269 -14.23 1.12 26.21
N THR A 270 -13.71 1.72 25.14
CA THR A 270 -14.37 1.64 23.81
C THR A 270 -14.28 0.24 23.20
N SER A 271 -15.32 -0.19 22.48
CA SER A 271 -15.31 -1.39 21.63
C SER A 271 -15.21 -1.04 20.13
N ALA A 272 -14.76 0.19 19.82
CA ALA A 272 -14.66 0.66 18.44
C ALA A 272 -13.83 -0.28 17.56
N HIS A 273 -14.36 -0.57 16.37
CA HIS A 273 -13.71 -1.42 15.38
C HIS A 273 -12.33 -0.86 14.99
N GLY A 274 -11.36 -1.75 14.78
CA GLY A 274 -10.03 -1.40 14.30
C GLY A 274 -9.02 -1.00 15.38
N LEU A 275 -9.43 -0.90 16.65
CA LEU A 275 -8.55 -0.55 17.77
C LEU A 275 -8.31 -1.74 18.69
N LYS A 276 -7.18 -1.72 19.43
CA LYS A 276 -6.87 -2.69 20.50
C LYS A 276 -6.83 -4.15 20.05
N LYS A 277 -6.48 -4.41 18.78
CA LYS A 277 -6.31 -5.76 18.21
C LYS A 277 -4.95 -6.34 18.59
N VAL A 278 -4.94 -7.28 19.54
CA VAL A 278 -3.69 -7.92 20.02
C VAL A 278 -3.14 -8.86 18.95
N GLY A 279 -1.83 -8.83 18.70
CA GLY A 279 -1.16 -9.69 17.72
C GLY A 279 -1.07 -9.13 16.30
N ILE A 280 -1.74 -8.00 16.01
CA ILE A 280 -1.68 -7.33 14.71
C ILE A 280 -0.74 -6.12 14.77
N GLY A 281 0.21 -6.05 13.82
CA GLY A 281 1.15 -4.93 13.72
C GLY A 281 2.13 -4.88 14.87
N GLU A 282 2.47 -6.03 15.45
CA GLU A 282 3.40 -6.14 16.59
C GLU A 282 4.81 -6.56 16.16
N HIS A 283 5.06 -6.85 14.89
CA HIS A 283 6.40 -7.18 14.40
C HIS A 283 7.38 -6.03 14.64
N GLY A 284 8.52 -6.33 15.27
CA GLY A 284 9.51 -5.32 15.64
C GLY A 284 9.09 -4.38 16.79
N ALA A 285 7.94 -4.60 17.42
CA ALA A 285 7.51 -3.81 18.58
C ALA A 285 8.36 -4.10 19.83
N HIS A 286 8.56 -3.09 20.68
CA HIS A 286 9.29 -3.25 21.94
C HIS A 286 8.51 -4.03 23.01
N THR A 287 7.20 -4.10 22.86
CA THR A 287 6.30 -4.75 23.82
C THR A 287 4.99 -5.12 23.11
N SER A 288 4.31 -6.17 23.59
CA SER A 288 3.03 -6.56 23.01
C SER A 288 1.93 -5.55 23.33
N ARG A 289 0.90 -5.48 22.49
CA ARG A 289 -0.25 -4.58 22.72
C ARG A 289 -0.94 -4.88 24.03
N ARG A 290 -1.10 -6.16 24.37
CA ARG A 290 -1.65 -6.59 25.66
C ARG A 290 -0.84 -6.02 26.83
N ALA A 291 0.49 -6.01 26.76
CA ALA A 291 1.34 -5.44 27.80
C ALA A 291 1.19 -3.89 27.88
N CYS A 292 1.13 -3.21 26.74
CA CYS A 292 0.85 -1.77 26.67
C CYS A 292 -0.50 -1.42 27.31
N LEU A 293 -1.58 -2.13 26.96
CA LEU A 293 -2.92 -1.92 27.49
C LEU A 293 -3.00 -2.14 29.01
N LYS A 294 -2.28 -3.15 29.54
CA LYS A 294 -2.12 -3.33 30.99
C LYS A 294 -1.41 -2.15 31.65
N LYS A 295 -0.32 -1.64 31.05
CA LYS A 295 0.40 -0.45 31.56
C LYS A 295 -0.52 0.79 31.57
N LEU A 296 -1.23 1.04 30.48
CA LEU A 296 -2.22 2.13 30.39
C LEU A 296 -3.32 2.00 31.44
N SER A 297 -3.79 0.79 31.74
CA SER A 297 -4.78 0.53 32.79
C SER A 297 -4.25 0.84 34.21
N ILE A 298 -2.96 0.60 34.46
CA ILE A 298 -2.29 1.03 35.70
C ILE A 298 -2.25 2.56 35.79
N VAL A 299 -1.90 3.24 34.69
CA VAL A 299 -1.90 4.71 34.62
C VAL A 299 -3.30 5.26 34.89
N LEU A 300 -4.33 4.71 34.27
CA LEU A 300 -5.72 5.13 34.48
C LEU A 300 -6.14 5.00 35.95
N ARG A 301 -5.78 3.90 36.63
CA ARG A 301 -6.00 3.73 38.08
C ARG A 301 -5.28 4.79 38.92
N LYS A 302 -4.02 5.13 38.58
CA LYS A 302 -3.29 6.23 39.25
C LYS A 302 -3.90 7.61 39.00
N LEU A 303 -4.68 7.77 37.93
CA LEU A 303 -5.48 8.97 37.66
C LEU A 303 -6.84 8.95 38.40
N GLY A 304 -7.11 7.91 39.19
CA GLY A 304 -8.29 7.79 40.04
C GLY A 304 -9.54 7.34 39.29
N ALA A 305 -9.43 6.46 38.29
CA ALA A 305 -10.58 5.76 37.72
C ALA A 305 -10.50 4.26 38.01
N GLU A 306 -11.65 3.64 38.22
CA GLU A 306 -11.77 2.24 38.66
C GLU A 306 -12.21 1.29 37.53
N ASN A 307 -12.38 1.79 36.32
CA ASN A 307 -12.95 1.04 35.19
C ASN A 307 -12.08 -0.14 34.77
N VAL A 308 -12.73 -1.23 34.36
CA VAL A 308 -12.11 -2.39 33.73
C VAL A 308 -11.85 -2.09 32.26
N ALA A 309 -10.61 -2.25 31.81
CA ALA A 309 -10.24 -2.09 30.41
C ALA A 309 -10.78 -3.25 29.57
N ILE A 310 -11.27 -2.91 28.37
CA ILE A 310 -11.79 -3.84 27.37
C ILE A 310 -10.79 -3.89 26.22
N TRP A 311 -10.43 -5.09 25.77
CA TRP A 311 -9.66 -5.30 24.54
C TRP A 311 -10.11 -6.59 23.86
N ILE A 312 -9.75 -6.72 22.58
CA ILE A 312 -10.09 -7.88 21.77
C ILE A 312 -8.87 -8.77 21.74
N ASP A 313 -8.95 -9.88 22.47
CA ASP A 313 -8.01 -10.98 22.32
C ASP A 313 -8.47 -11.81 21.11
N GLU A 314 -7.65 -11.91 20.06
CA GLU A 314 -7.84 -12.97 19.07
C GLU A 314 -7.44 -14.30 19.72
N GLU A 315 -8.36 -14.88 20.50
CA GLU A 315 -8.26 -16.28 20.95
C GLU A 315 -8.93 -17.26 19.96
N GLY A 316 -9.40 -16.80 18.80
CA GLY A 316 -10.05 -17.62 17.79
C GLY A 316 -9.25 -17.62 16.49
N GLU A 317 -8.58 -18.75 16.22
CA GLU A 317 -7.66 -18.98 15.10
C GLU A 317 -6.49 -18.00 15.11
N ALA A 318 -5.36 -18.42 15.69
CA ALA A 318 -4.05 -17.82 15.38
C ALA A 318 -4.08 -17.46 13.90
N SER A 319 -3.99 -16.18 13.57
CA SER A 319 -4.04 -15.66 12.21
C SER A 319 -3.12 -16.54 11.38
N GLN A 320 -3.70 -17.56 10.75
CA GLN A 320 -2.87 -18.56 10.10
C GLN A 320 -2.14 -17.76 9.04
N PRO A 321 -0.81 -17.91 8.93
CA PRO A 321 -0.02 -17.09 8.05
C PRO A 321 -0.77 -16.98 6.74
N TYR A 322 -1.21 -15.76 6.42
CA TYR A 322 -2.08 -15.53 5.30
C TYR A 322 -1.23 -15.74 4.04
N VAL A 323 -1.21 -16.98 3.56
CA VAL A 323 -0.48 -17.34 2.34
C VAL A 323 -1.33 -16.91 1.16
N GLN A 324 -1.33 -15.62 0.87
CA GLN A 324 -1.88 -15.11 -0.39
C GLN A 324 -0.82 -15.23 -1.46
N SER A 325 -1.17 -15.86 -2.58
CA SER A 325 -0.33 -15.77 -3.78
C SER A 325 -0.32 -14.31 -4.24
N LEU A 326 0.88 -13.71 -4.36
CA LEU A 326 1.06 -12.38 -4.95
C LEU A 326 0.32 -12.25 -6.30
N ASP A 327 0.28 -13.35 -7.06
CA ASP A 327 -0.38 -13.41 -8.34
C ASP A 327 -1.92 -13.44 -8.26
N ASP A 328 -2.49 -14.06 -7.21
CA ASP A 328 -3.93 -14.01 -6.92
C ASP A 328 -4.33 -12.58 -6.54
N THR A 329 -3.56 -11.92 -5.66
CA THR A 329 -3.79 -10.51 -5.28
C THR A 329 -3.70 -9.59 -6.49
N TRP A 330 -2.66 -9.76 -7.32
CA TRP A 330 -2.51 -9.00 -8.56
C TRP A 330 -3.70 -9.19 -9.48
N LEU A 331 -4.24 -10.40 -9.60
CA LEU A 331 -5.39 -10.68 -10.45
C LEU A 331 -6.65 -9.96 -9.97
N GLU A 332 -6.88 -9.90 -8.66
CA GLU A 332 -7.99 -9.13 -8.09
C GLU A 332 -7.84 -7.62 -8.34
N VAL A 333 -6.62 -7.08 -8.25
CA VAL A 333 -6.33 -5.69 -8.65
C VAL A 333 -6.63 -5.47 -10.13
N MET A 334 -6.23 -6.40 -11.01
CA MET A 334 -6.51 -6.32 -12.44
C MET A 334 -8.01 -6.38 -12.75
N LYS A 335 -8.77 -7.24 -12.06
CA LYS A 335 -10.24 -7.34 -12.19
C LYS A 335 -10.89 -5.97 -11.93
N LYS A 336 -10.55 -5.34 -10.80
CA LYS A 336 -11.05 -4.01 -10.43
C LYS A 336 -10.69 -2.93 -11.45
N LEU A 337 -9.45 -2.91 -11.90
CA LEU A 337 -8.97 -1.93 -12.88
C LEU A 337 -9.74 -2.03 -14.21
N PHE A 338 -10.08 -3.24 -14.66
CA PHE A 338 -10.83 -3.45 -15.90
C PHE A 338 -12.35 -3.26 -15.77
N GLU A 339 -12.93 -3.55 -14.60
CA GLU A 339 -14.36 -3.31 -14.33
C GLU A 339 -14.69 -1.81 -14.35
N ASP A 340 -13.80 -0.97 -13.81
CA ASP A 340 -14.10 0.43 -13.57
C ASP A 340 -13.40 1.43 -14.49
N GLN A 341 -12.19 1.15 -14.98
CA GLN A 341 -11.45 2.05 -15.88
C GLN A 341 -10.67 1.27 -16.95
N PRO A 342 -11.37 0.65 -17.92
CA PRO A 342 -10.71 -0.15 -18.95
C PRO A 342 -9.77 0.70 -19.82
N GLU A 343 -9.98 2.02 -19.91
CA GLU A 343 -9.21 2.95 -20.77
C GLU A 343 -7.76 3.16 -20.32
N LEU A 344 -7.46 3.11 -19.01
CA LEU A 344 -6.12 3.32 -18.45
C LEU A 344 -5.07 2.29 -18.94
N LEU A 345 -5.52 1.07 -19.23
CA LEU A 345 -4.67 -0.02 -19.75
C LEU A 345 -4.64 -0.09 -21.28
N GLN A 346 -5.51 0.67 -21.95
CA GLN A 346 -5.64 0.65 -23.41
C GLN A 346 -4.60 1.56 -24.09
N GLN A 347 -4.26 2.69 -23.49
CA GLN A 347 -3.34 3.66 -24.10
C GLN A 347 -1.88 3.18 -24.20
N LYS A 348 -1.50 2.13 -23.45
CA LYS A 348 -0.08 1.72 -23.29
C LYS A 348 0.36 0.51 -24.12
N ALA A 349 -0.54 -0.24 -24.76
CA ALA A 349 -0.18 -1.55 -25.34
C ALA A 349 -0.95 -1.90 -26.63
N THR A 350 -0.77 -1.14 -27.72
CA THR A 350 -1.47 -1.35 -29.00
C THR A 350 -1.24 -2.75 -29.60
N SER A 351 -0.01 -3.27 -29.55
CA SER A 351 0.32 -4.61 -30.08
C SER A 351 -0.27 -5.76 -29.27
N PHE A 352 -0.34 -5.61 -27.94
CA PHE A 352 -0.97 -6.60 -27.06
C PHE A 352 -2.44 -6.81 -27.41
N TRP A 353 -3.18 -5.71 -27.56
CA TRP A 353 -4.61 -5.76 -27.87
C TRP A 353 -4.86 -6.32 -29.28
N GLN A 354 -3.99 -6.02 -30.25
CA GLN A 354 -4.04 -6.62 -31.58
C GLN A 354 -3.89 -8.15 -31.53
N ALA A 355 -2.83 -8.64 -30.87
CA ALA A 355 -2.60 -10.08 -30.71
C ALA A 355 -3.77 -10.77 -29.99
N TYR A 356 -4.24 -10.20 -28.88
CA TYR A 356 -5.35 -10.76 -28.11
C TYR A 356 -6.66 -10.80 -28.93
N SER A 357 -6.93 -9.77 -29.73
CA SER A 357 -8.12 -9.75 -30.61
C SER A 357 -8.03 -10.72 -31.77
N LEU A 358 -6.86 -10.91 -32.38
CA LEU A 358 -6.66 -11.94 -33.42
C LEU A 358 -6.91 -13.36 -32.90
N LEU A 359 -6.61 -13.61 -31.62
CA LEU A 359 -6.90 -14.88 -30.94
C LEU A 359 -8.38 -15.01 -30.51
N GLY A 360 -9.27 -14.12 -30.98
CA GLY A 360 -10.70 -14.14 -30.72
C GLY A 360 -11.08 -13.58 -29.34
N GLY A 361 -10.22 -12.77 -28.74
CA GLY A 361 -10.49 -12.06 -27.49
C GLY A 361 -11.12 -10.68 -27.70
N SER A 362 -11.90 -10.24 -26.73
CA SER A 362 -12.42 -8.87 -26.66
C SER A 362 -12.20 -8.27 -25.27
N LYS A 363 -12.38 -6.96 -25.14
CA LYS A 363 -12.21 -6.26 -23.86
C LYS A 363 -13.11 -6.87 -22.78
N GLU A 364 -14.33 -7.24 -23.16
CA GLU A 364 -15.34 -7.84 -22.30
C GLU A 364 -14.94 -9.25 -21.83
N THR A 365 -14.16 -9.99 -22.62
CA THR A 365 -13.69 -11.33 -22.25
C THR A 365 -12.36 -11.33 -21.53
N PHE A 366 -11.59 -10.23 -21.58
CA PHE A 366 -10.20 -10.16 -21.14
C PHE A 366 -10.01 -10.62 -19.69
N VAL A 367 -10.75 -10.04 -18.75
CA VAL A 367 -10.63 -10.36 -17.32
C VAL A 367 -10.93 -11.82 -17.05
N LYS A 368 -11.96 -12.36 -17.69
CA LYS A 368 -12.35 -13.78 -17.55
C LYS A 368 -11.27 -14.69 -18.13
N ASP A 369 -10.70 -14.35 -19.27
CA ASP A 369 -9.66 -15.14 -19.90
C ASP A 369 -8.35 -15.09 -19.11
N LEU A 370 -8.01 -13.95 -18.50
CA LEU A 370 -6.88 -13.78 -17.59
C LEU A 370 -7.03 -14.61 -16.31
N ASP A 371 -8.23 -14.63 -15.72
CA ASP A 371 -8.53 -15.47 -14.55
C ASP A 371 -8.42 -16.97 -14.89
N GLN A 372 -8.91 -17.38 -16.06
CA GLN A 372 -8.81 -18.77 -16.52
C GLN A 372 -7.37 -19.16 -16.85
N SER A 373 -6.59 -18.32 -17.52
CA SER A 373 -5.18 -18.60 -17.81
C SER A 373 -4.35 -18.72 -16.52
N TRP A 374 -4.69 -17.96 -15.49
CA TRP A 374 -4.05 -18.09 -14.18
C TRP A 374 -4.43 -19.42 -13.49
N LYS A 375 -5.70 -19.84 -13.53
CA LYS A 375 -6.14 -21.16 -13.04
C LYS A 375 -5.45 -22.31 -13.76
N MET A 376 -5.27 -22.20 -15.08
CA MET A 376 -4.49 -23.13 -15.90
C MET A 376 -3.04 -23.24 -15.40
N TYR A 377 -2.38 -22.12 -15.09
CA TYR A 377 -1.05 -22.12 -14.51
C TYR A 377 -1.00 -22.80 -13.13
N LYS A 378 -1.97 -22.50 -12.26
CA LYS A 378 -2.07 -23.11 -10.92
C LYS A 378 -2.24 -24.62 -11.01
N LEU A 379 -3.07 -25.12 -11.93
CA LEU A 379 -3.27 -26.55 -12.15
C LEU A 379 -1.95 -27.25 -12.50
N VAL A 380 -1.22 -26.76 -13.52
CA VAL A 380 0.06 -27.35 -13.94
C VAL A 380 1.09 -27.31 -12.80
N SER A 381 1.14 -26.21 -12.05
CA SER A 381 2.03 -26.06 -10.90
C SER A 381 1.71 -27.05 -9.77
N GLN A 382 0.42 -27.28 -9.48
CA GLN A 382 -0.02 -28.26 -8.49
C GLN A 382 0.27 -29.70 -8.92
N VAL A 383 -0.02 -30.05 -10.19
CA VAL A 383 0.34 -31.35 -10.76
C VAL A 383 1.84 -31.58 -10.60
N ALA A 384 2.68 -30.64 -11.05
CA ALA A 384 4.14 -30.75 -10.92
C ALA A 384 4.61 -30.92 -9.46
N ARG A 385 3.93 -30.28 -8.51
CA ARG A 385 4.21 -30.41 -7.07
C ARG A 385 3.82 -31.80 -6.55
N TRP A 386 2.61 -32.26 -6.83
CA TRP A 386 2.09 -33.55 -6.35
C TRP A 386 2.83 -34.72 -6.95
N THR A 387 3.29 -34.61 -8.19
CA THR A 387 4.01 -35.68 -8.87
C THR A 387 5.53 -35.65 -8.65
N ARG A 388 6.06 -34.74 -7.82
CA ARG A 388 7.51 -34.55 -7.63
C ARG A 388 8.22 -35.81 -7.14
N ASN A 389 7.53 -36.62 -6.33
CA ASN A 389 8.08 -37.83 -5.71
C ASN A 389 7.62 -39.12 -6.40
N LEU A 390 6.94 -39.02 -7.54
CA LEU A 390 6.56 -40.18 -8.35
C LEU A 390 7.71 -40.61 -9.26
N ASP A 391 7.61 -41.83 -9.78
CA ASP A 391 8.49 -42.31 -10.85
C ASP A 391 8.48 -41.36 -12.07
N ASN A 392 9.61 -41.26 -12.76
CA ASN A 392 9.79 -40.36 -13.90
C ASN A 392 8.75 -40.58 -15.01
N SER A 393 8.35 -41.83 -15.27
CA SER A 393 7.35 -42.15 -16.30
C SER A 393 5.97 -41.62 -15.91
N LEU A 394 5.54 -41.84 -14.67
CA LEU A 394 4.26 -41.36 -14.14
C LEU A 394 4.23 -39.83 -14.04
N ARG A 395 5.34 -39.22 -13.61
CA ARG A 395 5.49 -37.77 -13.57
C ARG A 395 5.40 -37.15 -14.95
N TYR A 396 6.08 -37.75 -15.94
CA TYR A 396 6.02 -37.30 -17.33
C TYR A 396 4.58 -37.40 -17.86
N GLN A 397 3.92 -38.54 -17.69
CA GLN A 397 2.54 -38.74 -18.13
C GLN A 397 1.57 -37.74 -17.51
N ALA A 398 1.67 -37.47 -16.20
CA ALA A 398 0.81 -36.50 -15.53
C ALA A 398 1.00 -35.07 -16.05
N LEU A 399 2.24 -34.65 -16.31
CA LEU A 399 2.54 -33.34 -16.90
C LEU A 399 2.09 -33.23 -18.35
N THR A 400 2.21 -34.32 -19.13
CA THR A 400 1.70 -34.39 -20.50
C THR A 400 0.18 -34.25 -20.52
N ASN A 401 -0.54 -35.01 -19.69
CA ASN A 401 -2.01 -34.91 -19.58
C ASN A 401 -2.46 -33.49 -19.18
N ALA A 402 -1.75 -32.86 -18.24
CA ALA A 402 -2.04 -31.48 -17.86
C ALA A 402 -1.83 -30.51 -19.04
N THR A 403 -0.78 -30.73 -19.84
CA THR A 403 -0.49 -29.92 -21.03
C THR A 403 -1.53 -30.13 -22.12
N GLU A 404 -1.95 -31.36 -22.39
CA GLU A 404 -3.04 -31.68 -23.32
C GLU A 404 -4.35 -30.99 -22.90
N PHE A 405 -4.65 -30.96 -21.60
CA PHE A 405 -5.80 -30.22 -21.09
C PHE A 405 -5.69 -28.71 -21.33
N ILE A 406 -4.50 -28.11 -21.16
CA ILE A 406 -4.25 -26.70 -21.51
C ILE A 406 -4.53 -26.46 -23.00
N LEU A 407 -4.07 -27.36 -23.87
CA LEU A 407 -4.20 -27.24 -25.32
C LEU A 407 -5.64 -27.33 -25.85
N GLN A 408 -6.56 -27.90 -25.08
CA GLN A 408 -7.99 -27.93 -25.42
C GLN A 408 -8.72 -26.60 -25.14
N ASN A 409 -8.03 -25.61 -24.56
CA ASN A 409 -8.61 -24.30 -24.27
C ASN A 409 -8.52 -23.34 -25.47
N LEU A 410 -9.27 -22.24 -25.36
CA LEU A 410 -9.27 -21.16 -26.35
C LEU A 410 -7.86 -20.60 -26.56
N PRO A 411 -7.41 -20.34 -27.81
CA PRO A 411 -6.05 -19.86 -28.10
C PRO A 411 -5.63 -18.65 -27.27
N ARG A 412 -6.53 -17.67 -27.08
CA ARG A 412 -6.29 -16.49 -26.25
C ARG A 412 -5.98 -16.79 -24.77
N ARG A 413 -6.56 -17.85 -24.20
CA ARG A 413 -6.26 -18.28 -22.81
C ARG A 413 -4.92 -19.00 -22.73
N VAL A 414 -4.60 -19.80 -23.74
CA VAL A 414 -3.31 -20.48 -23.86
C VAL A 414 -2.19 -19.47 -24.03
N TRP A 415 -2.39 -18.43 -24.84
CA TRP A 415 -1.47 -17.31 -25.00
C TRP A 415 -1.23 -16.55 -23.69
N LEU A 416 -2.29 -16.20 -22.95
CA LEU A 416 -2.15 -15.59 -21.61
C LEU A 416 -1.45 -16.53 -20.61
N TYR A 417 -1.71 -17.84 -20.70
CA TYR A 417 -1.02 -18.85 -19.88
C TYR A 417 0.49 -18.87 -20.17
N VAL A 418 0.89 -18.79 -21.45
CA VAL A 418 2.31 -18.69 -21.84
C VAL A 418 2.94 -17.44 -21.25
N LYS A 419 2.26 -16.29 -21.32
CA LYS A 419 2.72 -15.04 -20.69
C LYS A 419 2.93 -15.18 -19.18
N HIS A 420 1.99 -15.79 -18.46
CA HIS A 420 2.17 -16.08 -17.03
C HIS A 420 3.37 -16.99 -16.79
N ARG A 421 3.50 -18.08 -17.54
CA ARG A 421 4.59 -19.04 -17.36
C ARG A 421 5.96 -18.41 -17.67
N ARG A 422 6.06 -17.52 -18.66
CA ARG A 422 7.27 -16.74 -18.95
C ARG A 422 7.63 -15.81 -17.79
N TRP A 423 6.66 -15.04 -17.28
CA TRP A 423 6.88 -14.17 -16.13
C TRP A 423 7.41 -14.98 -14.93
N MET A 424 6.74 -16.08 -14.57
CA MET A 424 7.10 -16.90 -13.41
C MET A 424 8.47 -17.60 -13.54
N ARG A 425 9.01 -17.72 -14.76
CA ARG A 425 10.33 -18.31 -15.06
C ARG A 425 11.40 -17.27 -15.37
N SER A 426 11.05 -15.99 -15.36
CA SER A 426 11.98 -14.92 -15.72
C SER A 426 12.95 -14.62 -14.58
N ASP A 427 14.17 -14.23 -14.95
CA ASP A 427 15.16 -13.70 -14.00
C ASP A 427 14.61 -12.44 -13.30
N GLU A 428 13.75 -11.67 -13.98
CA GLU A 428 13.07 -10.49 -13.40
C GLU A 428 12.17 -10.89 -12.22
N TYR A 429 11.35 -11.94 -12.37
CA TYR A 429 10.53 -12.45 -11.26
C TYR A 429 11.38 -13.05 -10.13
N ALA A 430 12.41 -13.84 -10.47
CA ALA A 430 13.32 -14.42 -9.47
C ALA A 430 14.02 -13.32 -8.66
N LEU A 431 14.49 -12.26 -9.33
CA LEU A 431 15.10 -11.09 -8.71
C LEU A 431 14.13 -10.37 -7.77
N HIS A 432 12.86 -10.23 -8.16
CA HIS A 432 11.83 -9.61 -7.34
C HIS A 432 11.45 -10.46 -6.11
N GLN A 433 11.52 -11.79 -6.21
CA GLN A 433 11.34 -12.70 -5.08
C GLN A 433 12.54 -12.63 -4.13
N GLU A 434 13.76 -12.61 -4.65
CA GLU A 434 15.00 -12.57 -3.85
C GLU A 434 15.17 -11.22 -3.14
N LYS A 435 14.93 -10.12 -3.85
CA LYS A 435 15.14 -8.77 -3.31
C LYS A 435 13.95 -8.19 -2.56
N TYR A 436 12.81 -8.90 -2.53
CA TYR A 436 11.48 -8.46 -2.11
C TYR A 436 11.42 -7.06 -1.48
N ILE A 437 10.94 -6.06 -2.23
CA ILE A 437 10.79 -4.67 -1.75
C ILE A 437 9.32 -4.27 -1.64
N GLY A 438 8.45 -5.25 -1.34
CA GLY A 438 7.00 -5.07 -1.26
C GLY A 438 6.23 -5.50 -2.51
N THR A 439 4.91 -5.59 -2.37
CA THR A 439 3.97 -6.10 -3.40
C THR A 439 3.83 -5.19 -4.60
N GLY A 440 3.81 -3.87 -4.38
CA GLY A 440 3.62 -2.86 -5.43
C GLY A 440 4.62 -2.97 -6.60
N PRO A 441 5.94 -2.99 -6.34
CA PRO A 441 6.95 -3.20 -7.37
C PRO A 441 6.78 -4.52 -8.14
N VAL A 442 6.41 -5.61 -7.45
CA VAL A 442 6.15 -6.91 -8.09
C VAL A 442 4.94 -6.82 -9.01
N PHE A 443 3.86 -6.15 -8.58
CA PHE A 443 2.66 -5.96 -9.39
C PHE A 443 2.93 -5.08 -10.60
N ALA A 444 3.71 -4.01 -10.44
CA ALA A 444 4.10 -3.14 -11.54
C ALA A 444 4.94 -3.91 -12.58
N ALA A 445 5.94 -4.68 -12.14
CA ALA A 445 6.77 -5.51 -13.00
C ALA A 445 5.95 -6.60 -13.71
N LYS A 446 5.07 -7.30 -13.00
CA LYS A 446 4.16 -8.30 -13.60
C LYS A 446 3.22 -7.68 -14.63
N THR A 447 2.63 -6.52 -14.32
CA THR A 447 1.77 -5.78 -15.26
C THR A 447 2.55 -5.38 -16.50
N LYS A 448 3.76 -4.84 -16.32
CA LYS A 448 4.66 -4.50 -17.44
C LYS A 448 5.03 -5.74 -18.26
N ALA A 449 5.29 -6.88 -17.63
CA ALA A 449 5.62 -8.14 -18.30
C ALA A 449 4.43 -8.68 -19.11
N LEU A 450 3.21 -8.58 -18.59
CA LEU A 450 1.99 -8.98 -19.32
C LEU A 450 1.86 -8.22 -20.64
N PHE A 451 2.09 -6.90 -20.63
CA PHE A 451 1.93 -6.06 -21.81
C PHE A 451 3.21 -5.95 -22.68
N ARG A 452 4.32 -6.56 -22.25
CA ARG A 452 5.58 -6.55 -23.00
C ARG A 452 5.45 -7.46 -24.22
N ALA A 453 5.91 -6.97 -25.37
CA ALA A 453 6.06 -7.77 -26.57
C ALA A 453 7.03 -8.94 -26.32
N ALA A 454 6.62 -10.13 -26.72
CA ALA A 454 7.33 -11.39 -26.52
C ALA A 454 7.04 -12.36 -27.68
N PRO A 455 7.80 -13.47 -27.83
CA PRO A 455 7.68 -14.36 -28.99
C PRO A 455 6.28 -14.91 -29.25
N GLU A 456 5.48 -15.14 -28.19
CA GLU A 456 4.08 -15.57 -28.34
C GLU A 456 3.18 -14.52 -28.99
N ASP A 457 3.57 -13.24 -28.95
CA ASP A 457 2.85 -12.15 -29.63
C ASP A 457 3.15 -12.16 -31.13
N GLU A 458 4.38 -12.47 -31.53
CA GLU A 458 4.74 -12.62 -32.94
C GLU A 458 4.00 -13.82 -33.54
N VAL A 459 3.97 -14.96 -32.84
CA VAL A 459 3.17 -16.11 -33.26
C VAL A 459 1.69 -15.73 -33.37
N ALA A 460 1.14 -14.99 -32.40
CA ALA A 460 -0.21 -14.43 -32.40
C ALA A 460 -0.52 -13.53 -33.60
N LEU A 461 0.44 -12.72 -34.05
CA LEU A 461 0.26 -11.71 -35.08
C LEU A 461 0.45 -12.26 -36.52
N VAL A 462 1.23 -13.34 -36.69
CA VAL A 462 1.61 -13.86 -38.02
C VAL A 462 0.59 -14.84 -38.59
N ASN A 463 -0.19 -15.54 -37.76
CA ASN A 463 -1.10 -16.60 -38.21
C ASN A 463 -2.57 -16.26 -37.89
N SER A 464 -3.43 -16.24 -38.91
CA SER A 464 -4.89 -16.04 -38.73
C SER A 464 -5.62 -17.29 -38.21
N ALA A 465 -4.93 -18.43 -38.07
CA ALA A 465 -5.46 -19.72 -37.63
C ALA A 465 -4.49 -20.42 -36.67
N ILE A 466 -4.16 -19.76 -35.56
CA ILE A 466 -3.21 -20.28 -34.56
C ILE A 466 -3.84 -21.39 -33.74
N SER A 467 -3.18 -22.54 -33.74
CA SER A 467 -3.55 -23.61 -32.82
C SER A 467 -2.95 -23.36 -31.44
N PRO A 468 -3.61 -23.80 -30.35
CA PRO A 468 -3.01 -23.84 -29.03
C PRO A 468 -1.63 -24.52 -28.98
N GLN A 469 -1.37 -25.48 -29.89
CA GLN A 469 -0.10 -26.20 -29.97
C GLN A 469 1.05 -25.29 -30.38
N ASP A 470 0.83 -24.39 -31.33
CA ASP A 470 1.85 -23.45 -31.82
C ASP A 470 2.34 -22.52 -30.69
N LEU A 471 1.42 -22.11 -29.81
CA LEU A 471 1.72 -21.30 -28.64
C LEU A 471 2.46 -22.08 -27.54
N CYS A 472 2.06 -23.33 -27.29
CA CYS A 472 2.69 -24.16 -26.26
C CYS A 472 4.10 -24.63 -26.62
N ASN A 473 4.43 -24.73 -27.90
CA ASN A 473 5.78 -25.08 -28.35
C ASN A 473 6.83 -24.00 -27.98
N LEU A 474 6.41 -22.77 -27.66
CA LEU A 474 7.30 -21.69 -27.21
C LEU A 474 7.76 -21.82 -25.75
N ILE A 475 7.30 -22.85 -25.04
CA ILE A 475 7.54 -23.01 -23.60
C ILE A 475 8.52 -24.13 -23.25
N TYR A 476 8.98 -24.87 -24.27
CA TYR A 476 10.03 -25.88 -24.23
C TYR A 476 11.17 -25.42 -25.13
#